data_AF-A0A0A6VHU4-F1
#
_entry.id   AF-A0A0A6VHU4-F1
#
_cell.length_a   1.000
_cell.length_b   1.000
_cell.length_c   1.000
_cell.angle_alpha   90.00
_cell.angle_beta   90.00
_cell.angle_gamma   90.00
#
_symmetry.space_group_name_H-M   'P 1'
#
loop_
_entity.id
_entity.type
_entity.pdbx_description
1 polymer ?
#
loop_
_entity_poly.entity_id
_entity_poly.type
_entity_poly.pdbx_seq_one_letter_code
_entity_poly.pdbx_strand_id
1 'polypeptide(L)'
;FVVPAIPAHLFSIGRFEMTKSIAVMLLFAVVMFVAAFNMIRKETPCTAAGNDRQLHLTKALIRGVETGILTGLLGAGGGFIIIPVLLFSFHLDMKEAVGTSLLIIAMNSLFGFLGDLAHHQFNWALLLTITATSIVGMFIGDRFKAKLQGNELKKGFGWFVLVMGICIVVKELLSNV
;
A
#
# COMPACT_ATOMS: atom_id res chain seq x y z
N PHE A 1 -10.87 -2.90 18.13
CA PHE A 1 -12.17 -3.06 18.79
C PHE A 1 -13.24 -2.03 18.39
N VAL A 2 -13.04 -1.19 17.36
CA VAL A 2 -14.03 -0.15 16.94
C VAL A 2 -14.95 -0.63 15.80
N VAL A 3 -14.53 -1.67 15.06
CA VAL A 3 -15.24 -2.27 13.93
C VAL A 3 -16.68 -2.75 14.25
N PRO A 4 -17.00 -3.27 15.45
CA PRO A 4 -18.35 -3.77 15.74
C PRO A 4 -19.43 -2.70 15.97
N ALA A 5 -19.06 -1.43 16.19
CA ALA A 5 -19.99 -0.38 16.64
C ALA A 5 -20.60 0.46 15.50
N ILE A 6 -20.25 0.21 14.25
CA ILE A 6 -20.79 0.95 13.10
C ILE A 6 -22.12 0.29 12.68
N PRO A 7 -23.25 1.01 12.59
CA PRO A 7 -24.52 0.47 12.10
C PRO A 7 -24.38 -0.07 10.67
N ALA A 8 -25.03 -1.20 10.36
CA ALA A 8 -24.93 -1.87 9.06
C ALA A 8 -25.64 -1.12 7.91
N HIS A 9 -26.51 -0.16 8.21
CA HIS A 9 -27.30 0.57 7.21
C HIS A 9 -27.23 2.07 7.53
N LEU A 10 -26.50 2.84 6.74
CA LEU A 10 -26.35 4.28 6.96
C LEU A 10 -27.28 5.11 6.09
N PHE A 11 -27.53 4.79 4.81
CA PHE A 11 -28.48 5.55 3.98
C PHE A 11 -28.98 4.71 2.78
N SER A 12 -30.29 4.62 2.59
CA SER A 12 -30.92 4.09 1.37
C SER A 12 -31.47 5.25 0.55
N ILE A 13 -30.76 5.61 -0.51
CA ILE A 13 -31.23 6.51 -1.57
C ILE A 13 -31.32 5.64 -2.81
N GLY A 14 -32.51 5.11 -3.11
CA GLY A 14 -32.90 4.40 -4.34
C GLY A 14 -31.85 3.53 -5.07
N ARG A 15 -32.05 2.21 -5.13
CA ARG A 15 -31.27 1.22 -5.93
C ARG A 15 -29.75 1.13 -5.68
N PHE A 16 -29.11 2.03 -4.94
CA PHE A 16 -27.71 1.91 -4.54
C PHE A 16 -27.61 1.65 -3.03
N GLU A 17 -27.43 0.39 -2.64
CA GLU A 17 -27.08 0.04 -1.26
C GLU A 17 -25.58 0.33 -1.03
N MET A 18 -25.29 1.53 -0.53
CA MET A 18 -23.94 1.94 -0.12
C MET A 18 -23.49 1.12 1.09
N THR A 19 -22.94 -0.06 0.83
CA THR A 19 -22.37 -0.95 1.84
C THR A 19 -21.03 -0.39 2.34
N LYS A 20 -20.68 -0.67 3.60
CA LYS A 20 -19.38 -0.28 4.21
C LYS A 20 -18.17 -0.68 3.35
N SER A 21 -18.25 -1.81 2.66
CA SER A 21 -17.22 -2.32 1.74
C SER A 21 -16.95 -1.35 0.59
N ILE A 22 -18.02 -0.82 -0.03
CA ILE A 22 -17.92 0.16 -1.13
C ILE A 22 -17.26 1.44 -0.63
N ALA A 23 -17.59 1.89 0.59
CA ALA A 23 -16.97 3.08 1.19
C ALA A 23 -15.46 2.89 1.44
N VAL A 24 -15.03 1.73 1.95
CA VAL A 24 -13.60 1.43 2.16
C VAL A 24 -12.88 1.28 0.82
N MET A 25 -13.50 0.66 -0.19
CA MET A 25 -12.93 0.53 -1.53
C MET A 25 -12.78 1.88 -2.25
N LEU A 26 -13.78 2.76 -2.13
CA LEU A 26 -13.70 4.13 -2.66
C LEU A 26 -12.59 4.91 -1.95
N LEU A 27 -12.48 4.80 -0.63
CA LEU A 27 -11.36 5.40 0.12
C LEU A 27 -10.02 4.88 -0.39
N PHE A 28 -9.88 3.56 -0.57
CA PHE A 28 -8.67 2.94 -1.11
C PHE A 28 -8.35 3.46 -2.51
N ALA A 29 -9.33 3.51 -3.40
CA ALA A 29 -9.17 4.01 -4.75
C ALA A 29 -8.74 5.48 -4.79
N VAL A 30 -9.29 6.35 -3.93
CA VAL A 30 -8.88 7.75 -3.83
C VAL A 30 -7.41 7.84 -3.40
N VAL A 31 -6.99 7.08 -2.39
CA VAL A 31 -5.59 7.05 -1.94
C VAL A 31 -4.66 6.56 -3.06
N MET A 32 -5.03 5.51 -3.78
CA MET A 32 -4.29 4.99 -4.94
C MET A 32 -4.15 6.05 -6.03
N PHE A 33 -5.23 6.73 -6.36
CA PHE A 33 -5.25 7.74 -7.39
C PHE A 33 -4.36 8.93 -7.00
N VAL A 34 -4.49 9.45 -5.78
CA VAL A 34 -3.62 10.53 -5.27
C VAL A 34 -2.15 10.11 -5.28
N ALA A 35 -1.84 8.90 -4.79
CA ALA A 35 -0.47 8.38 -4.80
C ALA A 35 0.09 8.26 -6.23
N ALA A 36 -0.68 7.69 -7.15
CA ALA A 36 -0.29 7.55 -8.55
C ALA A 36 -0.07 8.92 -9.22
N PHE A 37 -1.01 9.86 -9.07
CA PHE A 37 -0.89 11.20 -9.63
C PHE A 37 0.33 11.93 -9.08
N ASN A 38 0.60 11.83 -7.79
CA ASN A 38 1.77 12.45 -7.17
C ASN A 38 3.10 11.76 -7.54
N MET A 39 3.08 10.46 -7.85
CA MET A 39 4.28 9.74 -8.33
C MET A 39 4.55 10.01 -9.81
N ILE A 40 3.50 10.22 -10.63
CA ILE A 40 3.57 10.50 -12.06
C ILE A 40 3.89 11.99 -12.32
N ARG A 41 3.37 12.91 -11.50
CA ARG A 41 3.72 14.34 -11.60
C ARG A 41 5.16 14.61 -11.16
N LYS A 42 5.80 15.47 -11.94
CA LYS A 42 7.24 15.77 -11.99
C LYS A 42 7.81 16.22 -10.63
N GLU A 43 8.98 15.65 -10.31
CA GLU A 43 10.02 16.11 -9.38
C GLU A 43 9.55 16.73 -8.05
N THR A 44 9.31 15.89 -7.05
CA THR A 44 9.86 16.24 -5.74
C THR A 44 11.37 16.31 -5.94
N PRO A 45 12.03 17.46 -5.65
CA PRO A 45 13.47 17.56 -5.74
C PRO A 45 14.07 16.38 -4.98
N CYS A 46 15.09 15.75 -5.57
CA CYS A 46 15.98 14.89 -4.81
C CYS A 46 16.69 15.78 -3.79
N THR A 47 16.01 16.14 -2.70
CA THR A 47 16.67 16.70 -1.55
C THR A 47 17.31 15.52 -0.86
N ALA A 48 18.47 15.13 -1.39
CA ALA A 48 19.46 14.35 -0.69
C ALA A 48 19.49 14.82 0.77
N ALA A 49 19.49 13.85 1.69
CA ALA A 49 19.67 14.03 3.11
C ALA A 49 20.52 15.26 3.42
N GLY A 50 19.84 16.38 3.65
CA GLY A 50 20.41 17.71 3.75
C GLY A 50 20.07 18.27 5.11
N ASN A 51 20.63 17.65 6.14
CA ASN A 51 21.05 18.32 7.36
C ASN A 51 20.09 19.36 7.96
N ASP A 52 18.82 19.01 8.16
CA ASP A 52 17.99 19.70 9.15
C ASP A 52 17.78 18.76 10.34
N ARG A 53 18.85 18.62 11.11
CA ARG A 53 18.91 17.96 12.42
C ARG A 53 18.17 18.80 13.48
N GLN A 54 17.01 19.33 13.09
CA GLN A 54 15.93 19.81 13.93
C GLN A 54 14.67 19.02 13.54
N LEU A 55 14.76 17.70 13.67
CA LEU A 55 13.60 16.82 13.65
C LEU A 55 12.65 17.27 14.76
N HIS A 56 11.66 18.10 14.40
CA HIS A 56 10.44 18.25 15.16
C HIS A 56 9.81 16.86 15.25
N LEU A 57 10.19 16.06 16.25
CA LEU A 57 9.67 14.73 16.53
C LEU A 57 8.13 14.73 16.52
N THR A 58 7.55 15.84 16.97
CA THR A 58 6.12 16.16 16.92
C THR A 58 5.55 16.17 15.50
N LYS A 59 6.22 16.76 14.50
CA LYS A 59 5.76 16.76 13.10
C LYS A 59 5.84 15.36 12.49
N ALA A 60 6.87 14.58 12.82
CA ALA A 60 7.01 13.19 12.38
C ALA A 60 5.94 12.29 13.01
N LEU A 61 5.65 12.46 14.31
CA LEU A 61 4.57 11.77 15.00
C LEU A 61 3.20 12.09 14.41
N ILE A 62 2.91 13.36 14.12
CA ILE A 62 1.62 13.76 13.51
C ILE A 62 1.43 13.09 12.15
N ARG A 63 2.44 13.13 11.26
CA ARG A 63 2.38 12.46 9.95
C ARG A 63 2.31 10.94 10.08
N GLY A 64 3.02 10.35 11.05
CA GLY A 64 2.98 8.91 11.35
C GLY A 64 1.61 8.45 11.86
N VAL A 65 0.94 9.27 12.68
CA VAL A 65 -0.42 9.01 13.17
C VAL A 65 -1.43 9.12 12.03
N GLU A 66 -1.33 10.17 11.20
CA GLU A 66 -2.22 10.35 10.04
C GLU A 66 -2.14 9.17 9.08
N THR A 67 -0.92 8.75 8.74
CA THR A 67 -0.66 7.59 7.87
C THR A 67 -1.01 6.26 8.53
N GLY A 68 -0.83 6.14 9.85
CA GLY A 68 -1.28 4.99 10.65
C GLY A 68 -2.80 4.85 10.70
N ILE A 69 -3.53 5.96 10.81
CA ILE A 69 -5.00 5.99 10.75
C ILE A 69 -5.47 5.58 9.35
N LEU A 70 -4.89 6.17 8.28
CA LEU A 70 -5.20 5.79 6.90
C LEU A 70 -4.99 4.29 6.66
N THR A 71 -3.82 3.77 7.01
CA THR A 71 -3.49 2.34 6.82
C THR A 71 -4.33 1.41 7.69
N GLY A 72 -4.65 1.81 8.93
CA GLY A 72 -5.53 1.07 9.83
C GLY A 72 -6.99 1.04 9.38
N LEU A 73 -7.51 2.15 8.84
CA LEU A 73 -8.87 2.23 8.28
C LEU A 73 -9.03 1.39 7.02
N LEU A 74 -7.99 1.31 6.19
CA LEU A 74 -8.02 0.56 4.93
C LEU A 74 -7.96 -0.95 5.14
N GLY A 75 -7.53 -1.43 6.31
CA GLY A 75 -7.60 -2.84 6.71
C GLY A 75 -6.77 -3.84 5.88
N ALA A 76 -6.10 -3.39 4.82
CA ALA A 76 -5.47 -4.23 3.80
C ALA A 76 -4.01 -4.66 4.10
N GLY A 77 -3.56 -4.57 5.34
CA GLY A 77 -2.17 -4.91 5.70
C GLY A 77 -1.11 -3.91 5.21
N GLY A 78 -1.50 -2.69 4.80
CA GLY A 78 -0.66 -1.49 4.63
C GLY A 78 0.42 -1.52 3.53
N GLY A 79 0.83 -2.70 3.05
CA GLY A 79 2.05 -2.87 2.25
C GLY A 79 2.04 -2.13 0.92
N PHE A 80 0.88 -1.99 0.29
CA PHE A 80 0.79 -1.28 -0.98
C PHE A 80 0.91 0.25 -0.82
N ILE A 81 0.35 0.80 0.26
CA ILE A 81 0.31 2.25 0.53
C ILE A 81 1.62 2.74 1.16
N ILE A 82 2.46 1.84 1.65
CA ILE A 82 3.66 2.22 2.40
C ILE A 82 4.72 2.93 1.55
N ILE A 83 4.83 2.57 0.27
CA ILE A 83 5.79 3.19 -0.66
C ILE A 83 5.48 4.67 -0.88
N PRO A 84 4.27 5.08 -1.31
CA PRO A 84 3.96 6.50 -1.44
C PRO A 84 4.06 7.24 -0.10
N VAL A 85 3.66 6.61 1.02
CA VAL A 85 3.83 7.21 2.35
C VAL A 85 5.30 7.52 2.66
N LEU A 86 6.23 6.58 2.41
CA LEU A 86 7.66 6.78 2.63
C LEU A 86 8.24 7.86 1.70
N LEU A 87 7.83 7.89 0.44
CA LEU A 87 8.27 8.91 -0.51
C LEU A 87 7.82 10.32 -0.09
N PHE A 88 6.57 10.49 0.34
CA PHE A 88 6.02 11.82 0.61
C PHE A 88 6.24 12.29 2.05
N SER A 89 6.15 11.38 3.04
CA SER A 89 6.33 11.75 4.44
C SER A 89 7.80 11.87 4.82
N PHE A 90 8.64 10.96 4.30
CA PHE A 90 10.05 10.85 4.67
C PHE A 90 11.01 11.34 3.58
N HIS A 91 10.52 11.76 2.41
CA HIS A 91 11.33 12.32 1.31
C HIS A 91 12.49 11.39 0.89
N LEU A 92 12.29 10.07 1.02
CA LEU A 92 13.29 9.08 0.65
C LEU A 92 13.40 8.95 -0.86
N ASP A 93 14.60 8.59 -1.34
CA ASP A 93 14.78 8.20 -2.73
C ASP A 93 13.98 6.93 -3.04
N MET A 94 13.50 6.80 -4.28
CA MET A 94 12.67 5.65 -4.71
C MET A 94 13.33 4.30 -4.40
N LYS A 95 14.66 4.21 -4.50
CA LYS A 95 15.38 2.97 -4.20
C LYS A 95 15.35 2.64 -2.70
N GLU A 96 15.52 3.63 -1.84
CA GLU A 96 15.49 3.49 -0.38
C GLU A 96 14.06 3.21 0.12
N ALA A 97 13.06 3.92 -0.42
CA ALA A 97 11.66 3.71 -0.10
C ALA A 97 11.21 2.29 -0.43
N VAL A 98 11.62 1.76 -1.59
CA VAL A 98 11.30 0.37 -1.95
C VAL A 98 12.01 -0.63 -1.03
N GLY A 99 13.29 -0.42 -0.70
CA GLY A 99 14.03 -1.31 0.21
C GLY A 99 13.42 -1.35 1.62
N THR A 100 13.13 -0.17 2.18
CA THR A 100 12.51 -0.05 3.51
C THR A 100 11.08 -0.61 3.54
N SER A 101 10.28 -0.38 2.50
CA SER A 101 8.95 -0.98 2.38
C SER A 101 8.99 -2.50 2.37
N LEU A 102 9.96 -3.10 1.65
CA LEU A 102 10.09 -4.55 1.54
C LEU A 102 10.39 -5.20 2.89
N LEU A 103 11.24 -4.55 3.70
CA LEU A 103 11.53 -4.99 5.05
C LEU A 103 10.28 -4.95 5.94
N ILE A 104 9.51 -3.84 5.89
CA ILE A 104 8.28 -3.71 6.68
C ILE A 104 7.24 -4.75 6.27
N ILE A 105 7.06 -4.96 4.97
CA ILE A 105 6.13 -5.96 4.42
C ILE A 105 6.56 -7.38 4.83
N ALA A 106 7.87 -7.67 4.81
CA ALA A 106 8.41 -8.94 5.26
C ALA A 106 8.14 -9.19 6.75
N MET A 107 8.37 -8.18 7.61
CA MET A 107 8.06 -8.30 9.04
C MET A 107 6.56 -8.48 9.28
N ASN A 108 5.70 -7.67 8.64
CA ASN A 108 4.25 -7.79 8.77
C ASN A 108 3.75 -9.17 8.32
N SER A 109 4.25 -9.66 7.18
CA SER A 109 3.91 -10.99 6.68
C SER A 109 4.39 -12.10 7.62
N LEU A 110 5.57 -11.96 8.22
CA LEU A 110 6.11 -12.94 9.17
C LEU A 110 5.24 -13.00 10.44
N PHE A 111 4.92 -11.85 11.04
CA PHE A 111 4.05 -11.81 12.22
C PHE A 111 2.63 -12.28 11.92
N GLY A 112 2.08 -11.92 10.75
CA GLY A 112 0.78 -12.43 10.30
C GLY A 112 0.79 -13.95 10.15
N PHE A 113 1.82 -14.49 9.50
CA PHE A 113 1.99 -15.93 9.35
C PHE A 113 2.17 -16.65 10.70
N LEU A 114 2.99 -16.13 11.60
CA LEU A 114 3.17 -16.70 12.95
C LEU A 114 1.88 -16.67 13.77
N GLY A 115 1.08 -15.60 13.67
CA GLY A 115 -0.20 -15.49 14.36
C GLY A 115 -1.21 -16.52 13.88
N ASP A 116 -1.26 -16.75 12.58
CA ASP A 116 -2.19 -17.71 11.96
C ASP A 116 -1.70 -19.17 12.06
N LEU A 117 -0.39 -19.41 12.25
CA LEU A 117 0.20 -20.73 12.45
C LEU A 117 -0.42 -21.51 13.60
N ALA A 118 -0.90 -20.81 14.64
CA ALA A 118 -1.53 -21.44 15.79
C ALA A 118 -3.00 -21.84 15.56
N HIS A 119 -3.69 -21.27 14.56
CA HIS A 119 -5.15 -21.37 14.43
C HIS A 119 -5.64 -21.94 13.09
N HIS A 120 -4.78 -22.09 12.06
CA HIS A 120 -5.20 -22.54 10.73
C HIS A 120 -4.42 -23.76 10.21
N GLN A 121 -5.14 -24.66 9.55
CA GLN A 121 -4.58 -25.80 8.82
C GLN A 121 -4.10 -25.32 7.45
N PHE A 122 -2.79 -25.21 7.26
CA PHE A 122 -2.20 -24.75 6.00
C PHE A 122 -2.01 -25.89 5.00
N ASN A 123 -2.35 -25.63 3.73
CA ASN A 123 -1.96 -26.49 2.62
C ASN A 123 -0.49 -26.23 2.27
N TRP A 124 0.41 -27.01 2.87
CA TRP A 124 1.86 -26.89 2.69
C TRP A 124 2.32 -27.04 1.24
N ALA A 125 1.62 -27.83 0.41
CA ALA A 125 1.95 -27.99 -1.00
C ALA A 125 1.70 -26.70 -1.78
N LEU A 126 0.58 -26.03 -1.54
CA LEU A 126 0.27 -24.74 -2.15
C LEU A 126 1.26 -23.67 -1.67
N LEU A 127 1.55 -23.64 -0.37
CA LEU A 127 2.48 -22.69 0.24
C LEU A 127 3.89 -22.81 -0.35
N LEU A 128 4.42 -24.03 -0.46
CA LEU A 128 5.73 -24.28 -1.07
C LEU A 128 5.75 -23.94 -2.56
N THR A 129 4.69 -24.26 -3.30
CA THR A 129 4.60 -23.95 -4.73
C THR A 129 4.62 -22.44 -4.97
N ILE A 130 3.78 -21.69 -4.24
CA ILE A 130 3.73 -20.22 -4.34
C ILE A 130 5.06 -19.61 -3.91
N THR A 131 5.66 -20.09 -2.82
CA THR A 131 6.96 -19.60 -2.33
C THR A 131 8.05 -19.82 -3.36
N ALA A 132 8.13 -21.02 -3.95
CA ALA A 132 9.09 -21.33 -5.00
C ALA A 132 8.92 -20.42 -6.22
N THR A 133 7.69 -20.26 -6.73
CA THR A 133 7.42 -19.34 -7.85
C THR A 133 7.72 -17.88 -7.50
N SER A 134 7.49 -17.46 -6.26
CA SER A 134 7.78 -16.09 -5.79
C SER A 134 9.28 -15.82 -5.72
N ILE A 135 10.08 -16.78 -5.25
CA ILE A 135 11.55 -16.68 -5.23
C ILE A 135 12.08 -16.54 -6.66
N VAL A 136 11.60 -17.36 -7.59
CA VAL A 136 12.00 -17.28 -9.01
C VAL A 136 11.61 -15.91 -9.60
N GLY A 137 10.39 -15.46 -9.36
CA GLY A 137 9.93 -14.14 -9.79
C GLY A 137 10.75 -12.99 -9.21
N MET A 138 11.16 -13.09 -7.94
CA MET A 138 12.00 -12.10 -7.26
C MET A 138 13.38 -11.98 -7.90
N PHE A 139 14.04 -13.09 -8.21
CA PHE A 139 15.35 -13.07 -8.88
C PHE A 139 15.27 -12.43 -10.28
N ILE A 140 14.22 -12.74 -11.03
CA ILE A 140 13.97 -12.13 -12.34
C ILE A 140 13.73 -10.62 -12.18
N GLY A 141 12.88 -10.23 -11.24
CA GLY A 141 12.56 -8.83 -10.96
C GLY A 141 13.78 -8.00 -10.54
N ASP A 142 14.64 -8.55 -9.69
CA ASP A 142 15.86 -7.88 -9.22
C ASP A 142 16.85 -7.60 -10.37
N ARG A 143 17.03 -8.57 -11.28
CA ARG A 143 17.81 -8.43 -12.52
C ARG A 143 17.29 -7.30 -13.41
N PHE A 144 15.97 -7.14 -13.52
CA PHE A 144 15.37 -6.05 -14.29
C PHE A 144 15.54 -4.70 -13.59
N LYS A 145 15.37 -4.65 -12.28
CA LYS A 145 15.46 -3.42 -11.47
C LYS A 145 16.82 -2.74 -11.57
N ALA A 146 17.91 -3.50 -11.73
CA ALA A 146 19.27 -2.98 -11.87
C ALA A 146 19.47 -2.01 -13.07
N LYS A 147 18.60 -2.08 -14.09
CA LYS A 147 18.68 -1.22 -15.29
C LYS A 147 17.83 0.06 -15.23
N LEU A 148 16.98 0.22 -14.21
CA LEU A 148 16.08 1.39 -14.12
C LEU A 148 16.67 2.49 -13.23
N GLN A 149 16.72 3.71 -13.76
CA GLN A 149 17.00 4.91 -12.97
C GLN A 149 15.82 5.17 -12.00
N GLY A 150 16.10 5.77 -10.83
CA GLY A 150 15.10 5.95 -9.78
C GLY A 150 13.83 6.69 -10.23
N ASN A 151 13.97 7.64 -11.15
CA ASN A 151 12.85 8.40 -11.69
C ASN A 151 11.94 7.56 -12.61
N GLU A 152 12.51 6.69 -13.43
CA GLU A 152 11.77 5.78 -14.31
C GLU A 152 11.06 4.70 -13.49
N LEU A 153 11.69 4.22 -12.42
CA LEU A 153 11.05 3.30 -11.47
C LEU A 153 9.87 3.96 -10.73
N LYS A 154 10.01 5.23 -10.33
CA LYS A 154 8.93 6.01 -9.70
C LYS A 154 7.73 6.17 -10.64
N LYS A 155 7.97 6.58 -11.89
CA LYS A 155 6.90 6.71 -12.91
C LYS A 155 6.22 5.38 -13.21
N GLY A 156 7.01 4.31 -13.41
CA GLY A 156 6.49 2.97 -13.68
C GLY A 156 5.62 2.44 -12.54
N PHE A 157 6.07 2.61 -11.29
CA PHE A 157 5.25 2.25 -10.13
C PHE A 157 4.00 3.12 -10.04
N GLY A 158 4.08 4.42 -10.31
CA GLY A 158 2.91 5.30 -10.34
C GLY A 158 1.85 4.85 -11.36
N TRP A 159 2.27 4.45 -12.56
CA TRP A 159 1.35 3.91 -13.57
C TRP A 159 0.74 2.57 -13.14
N PHE A 160 1.55 1.67 -12.56
CA PHE A 160 1.07 0.42 -12.00
C PHE A 160 0.00 0.63 -10.92
N VAL A 161 0.23 1.58 -10.01
CA VAL A 161 -0.73 1.96 -8.95
C VAL A 161 -2.02 2.52 -9.55
N LEU A 162 -1.91 3.36 -10.59
CA LEU A 162 -3.07 3.94 -11.26
C LEU A 162 -3.94 2.84 -11.88
N VAL A 163 -3.32 1.90 -12.60
CA VAL A 163 -4.01 0.77 -13.23
C VAL A 163 -4.69 -0.11 -12.18
N MET A 164 -4.01 -0.41 -11.07
CA MET A 164 -4.59 -1.18 -9.97
C MET A 164 -5.78 -0.45 -9.32
N GLY A 165 -5.66 0.86 -9.07
CA GLY A 165 -6.75 1.67 -8.54
C GLY A 165 -7.98 1.68 -9.45
N ILE A 166 -7.78 1.86 -10.77
CA ILE A 166 -8.86 1.78 -11.75
C ILE A 166 -9.48 0.37 -11.78
N CYS A 167 -8.65 -0.68 -11.76
CA CYS A 167 -9.12 -2.06 -11.75
C CYS A 167 -10.02 -2.37 -10.55
N ILE A 168 -9.66 -1.88 -9.36
CA ILE A 168 -10.47 -2.04 -8.15
C ILE A 168 -11.84 -1.35 -8.31
N VAL A 169 -11.87 -0.11 -8.78
CA VAL A 169 -13.13 0.64 -9.00
C VAL A 169 -14.00 -0.07 -10.03
N VAL A 170 -13.42 -0.51 -11.14
CA VAL A 170 -14.16 -1.22 -12.20
C VAL A 170 -14.72 -2.54 -11.69
N LYS A 171 -13.91 -3.32 -10.94
CA LYS A 171 -14.36 -4.59 -10.37
C LYS A 171 -15.50 -4.38 -9.38
N GLU A 172 -15.42 -3.35 -8.53
CA GLU A 172 -16.47 -3.04 -7.56
C GLU A 172 -17.77 -2.59 -8.26
N LEU A 173 -17.66 -1.75 -9.29
CA LEU A 173 -18.83 -1.34 -10.09
C LEU A 173 -19.46 -2.51 -10.85
N LEU A 174 -18.67 -3.40 -11.44
CA LEU A 174 -19.17 -4.59 -12.15
C LEU A 174 -19.72 -5.66 -11.22
N SER A 175 -19.20 -5.77 -10.00
CA SER A 175 -19.70 -6.72 -9.00
C SER A 175 -20.99 -6.25 -8.33
N ASN A 176 -21.29 -4.95 -8.38
CA ASN A 176 -22.46 -4.32 -7.76
C ASN A 176 -23.55 -3.91 -8.77
N VAL A 177 -23.42 -4.36 -10.04
CA VAL A 177 -24.43 -4.27 -11.12
C VAL A 177 -24.91 -5.68 -11.42
#